data_AF-A0A3D3YYG9-F1
#
_entry.id   AF-A0A3D3YYG9-F1
#
_cell.length_a   1.000
_cell.length_b   1.000
_cell.length_c   1.000
_cell.angle_alpha   90.00
_cell.angle_beta   90.00
_cell.angle_gamma   90.00
#
_symmetry.space_group_name_H-M   'P 1'
#
loop_
_entity.id
_entity.type
_entity.pdbx_description
1 polymer ?
#
loop_
_entity_poly.entity_id
_entity_poly.type
_entity_poly.pdbx_seq_one_letter_code
_entity_poly.pdbx_strand_id
1 'polypeptide(L)'
;AEMRASHDIVIVDAPGADTPASRAAHACADTLVTPLNDSFIDFDLLAEIDPVTGDVGKPSVYAEMVWEARKLKAASKGKPIDWVLMRNRLSPLDAKNKRRVGDALAALAQRIGFRVAPGLSERVIYREMFTAGLTLLDLTDEGASASFTMSHVAARQELRDLMLALKLPKIEGSAAIGF
;
A
#
# COMPACT_ATOMS: atom_id res chain seq x y z
N ALA A 1 13.26 -19.47 -6.20
CA ALA A 1 14.32 -19.74 -5.20
C ALA A 1 15.56 -18.88 -5.45
N GLU A 2 16.01 -18.77 -6.70
CA GLU A 2 17.20 -17.98 -7.09
C GLU A 2 17.12 -16.50 -6.70
N MET A 3 16.00 -15.81 -6.99
CA MET A 3 15.85 -14.38 -6.61
C MET A 3 16.06 -14.15 -5.10
N ARG A 4 15.61 -15.08 -4.26
CA ARG A 4 15.76 -14.98 -2.79
C ARG A 4 17.21 -15.20 -2.33
N ALA A 5 18.02 -15.90 -3.12
CA ALA A 5 19.42 -16.16 -2.80
C ALA A 5 20.34 -15.00 -3.17
N SER A 6 19.98 -14.21 -4.19
CA SER A 6 20.82 -13.12 -4.72
C SER A 6 20.31 -11.71 -4.41
N HIS A 7 19.11 -11.55 -3.86
CA HIS A 7 18.52 -10.23 -3.59
C HIS A 7 18.12 -10.06 -2.14
N ASP A 8 18.29 -8.82 -1.67
CA ASP A 8 17.92 -8.44 -0.32
C ASP A 8 16.42 -8.24 -0.12
N ILE A 9 15.77 -7.69 -1.15
CA ILE A 9 14.34 -7.38 -1.22
C ILE A 9 13.85 -7.84 -2.60
N VAL A 10 12.70 -8.51 -2.63
CA VAL A 10 12.00 -8.89 -3.86
C VAL A 10 10.63 -8.23 -3.83
N ILE A 11 10.35 -7.40 -4.84
CA ILE A 11 9.04 -6.77 -5.02
C ILE A 11 8.29 -7.58 -6.08
N VAL A 12 7.06 -7.98 -5.76
CA VAL A 12 6.17 -8.65 -6.69
C VAL A 12 4.96 -7.76 -6.88
N ASP A 13 4.78 -7.24 -8.10
CA ASP A 13 3.56 -6.59 -8.50
C ASP A 13 2.55 -7.66 -8.93
N ALA A 14 1.47 -7.79 -8.18
CA ALA A 14 0.46 -8.83 -8.39
C ALA A 14 -0.85 -8.19 -8.87
N PRO A 15 -1.50 -8.75 -9.91
CA PRO A 15 -2.79 -8.26 -10.33
C PRO A 15 -3.84 -8.47 -9.22
N GLY A 16 -4.85 -7.61 -9.19
CA GLY A 16 -5.98 -7.75 -8.25
C GLY A 16 -6.84 -9.00 -8.47
N ALA A 17 -6.67 -9.69 -9.60
CA ALA A 17 -7.37 -10.93 -9.91
C ALA A 17 -6.80 -12.12 -9.13
N ASP A 18 -7.69 -13.01 -8.69
CA ASP A 18 -7.31 -14.27 -8.04
C ASP A 18 -6.77 -15.26 -9.09
N THR A 19 -5.44 -15.31 -9.19
CA THR A 19 -4.72 -16.21 -10.09
C THR A 19 -3.79 -17.11 -9.29
N PRO A 20 -3.43 -18.31 -9.81
CA PRO A 20 -2.44 -19.18 -9.16
C PRO A 20 -1.12 -18.45 -8.85
N ALA A 21 -0.67 -17.57 -9.73
CA ALA A 21 0.53 -16.75 -9.54
C ALA A 21 0.36 -15.73 -8.41
N SER A 22 -0.78 -15.02 -8.37
CA SER A 22 -1.09 -14.08 -7.28
C SER A 22 -1.14 -14.80 -5.93
N ARG A 23 -1.82 -15.96 -5.82
CA ARG A 23 -1.85 -16.76 -4.58
C ARG A 23 -0.46 -17.21 -4.14
N ALA A 24 0.38 -17.66 -5.07
CA ALA A 24 1.76 -18.05 -4.78
C ALA A 24 2.59 -16.86 -4.28
N ALA A 25 2.44 -15.68 -4.88
CA ALA A 25 3.10 -14.45 -4.44
C ALA A 25 2.68 -14.08 -3.00
N HIS A 26 1.37 -14.05 -2.71
CA HIS A 26 0.85 -13.74 -1.38
C HIS A 26 1.35 -14.75 -0.33
N ALA A 27 1.33 -16.06 -0.64
CA ALA A 27 1.82 -17.09 0.28
C ALA A 27 3.32 -16.94 0.63
N CYS A 28 4.12 -16.40 -0.30
CA CYS A 28 5.55 -16.18 -0.08
C CYS A 28 5.86 -14.86 0.63
N ALA A 29 5.00 -13.83 0.47
CA ALA A 29 5.24 -12.46 0.89
C ALA A 29 5.48 -12.30 2.40
N ASP A 30 6.56 -11.63 2.80
CA ASP A 30 6.82 -11.22 4.19
C ASP A 30 5.97 -10.00 4.59
N THR A 31 5.82 -9.08 3.64
CA THR A 31 4.96 -7.90 3.74
C THR A 31 4.06 -7.85 2.52
N LEU A 32 2.76 -7.64 2.74
CA LEU A 32 1.78 -7.39 1.68
C LEU A 32 1.37 -5.93 1.75
N VAL A 33 1.51 -5.20 0.65
CA VAL A 33 1.03 -3.82 0.53
C VAL A 33 -0.18 -3.80 -0.39
N THR A 34 -1.33 -3.36 0.12
CA THR A 34 -2.56 -3.23 -0.67
C THR A 34 -2.90 -1.73 -0.76
N PRO A 35 -2.65 -1.08 -1.91
CA PRO A 35 -3.07 0.31 -2.12
C PRO A 35 -4.57 0.38 -2.38
N LEU A 36 -5.28 1.26 -1.67
CA LEU A 36 -6.69 1.58 -1.88
C LEU A 36 -6.90 3.09 -1.85
N ASN A 37 -7.89 3.59 -2.57
CA ASN A 37 -8.27 4.99 -2.42
C ASN A 37 -9.17 5.19 -1.21
N ASP A 38 -9.27 6.44 -0.76
CA ASP A 38 -10.12 6.85 0.36
C ASP A 38 -11.62 6.90 -0.04
N SER A 39 -12.16 5.76 -0.46
CA SER A 39 -13.51 5.60 -1.03
C SER A 39 -14.20 4.34 -0.50
N PHE A 40 -15.48 4.44 -0.14
CA PHE A 40 -16.29 3.27 0.29
C PHE A 40 -16.29 2.14 -0.72
N ILE A 41 -16.31 2.47 -2.02
CA ILE A 41 -16.29 1.48 -3.11
C ILE A 41 -15.00 0.66 -3.08
N ASP A 42 -13.86 1.28 -2.79
CA ASP A 42 -12.59 0.57 -2.73
C ASP A 42 -12.46 -0.26 -1.44
N PHE A 43 -13.18 0.08 -0.37
CA PHE A 43 -13.19 -0.70 0.86
C PHE A 43 -14.07 -1.95 0.80
N ASP A 44 -15.04 -2.01 -0.10
CA ASP A 44 -15.80 -3.24 -0.38
C ASP A 44 -14.87 -4.38 -0.86
N LEU A 45 -13.67 -4.05 -1.38
CA LEU A 45 -12.62 -5.02 -1.66
C LEU A 45 -12.03 -5.68 -0.42
N LEU A 46 -12.31 -5.19 0.79
CA LEU A 46 -11.86 -5.78 2.05
C LEU A 46 -13.00 -6.39 2.85
N ALA A 47 -14.13 -5.69 2.92
CA ALA A 47 -15.33 -6.16 3.58
C ALA A 47 -16.54 -5.38 3.07
N GLU A 48 -17.71 -6.00 3.09
CA GLU A 48 -18.96 -5.30 2.83
C GLU A 48 -19.13 -4.16 3.84
N ILE A 49 -19.33 -2.92 3.38
CA ILE A 49 -19.62 -1.77 4.24
C ILE A 49 -21.03 -1.27 3.96
N ASP A 50 -21.86 -1.13 5.01
CA ASP A 50 -23.14 -0.45 4.87
C ASP A 50 -22.90 1.05 4.57
N PRO A 51 -23.34 1.58 3.41
CA PRO A 51 -23.03 2.95 3.02
C PRO A 51 -23.77 4.00 3.88
N VAL A 52 -24.87 3.61 4.53
CA VAL A 52 -25.69 4.48 5.38
C VAL A 52 -25.13 4.50 6.79
N THR A 53 -24.95 3.33 7.42
CA THR A 53 -24.50 3.23 8.82
C THR A 53 -22.98 3.25 8.98
N GLY A 54 -22.25 2.77 7.97
CA GLY A 54 -20.80 2.54 8.04
C GLY A 54 -20.40 1.22 8.71
N ASP A 55 -21.37 0.34 8.97
CA ASP A 55 -21.13 -0.93 9.65
C ASP A 55 -20.38 -1.92 8.74
N VAL A 56 -19.44 -2.65 9.34
CA VAL A 56 -18.59 -3.62 8.66
C VAL A 56 -19.24 -5.01 8.67
N GLY A 57 -19.62 -5.49 7.50
CA GLY A 57 -20.20 -6.80 7.25
C GLY A 57 -19.17 -7.93 7.15
N LYS A 58 -19.31 -8.77 6.12
CA LYS A 58 -18.45 -9.94 5.87
C LYS A 58 -17.17 -9.54 5.13
N PRO A 59 -16.03 -10.22 5.39
CA PRO A 59 -14.82 -10.05 4.59
C PRO A 59 -15.08 -10.34 3.10
N SER A 60 -14.38 -9.63 2.23
CA SER A 60 -14.40 -9.90 0.80
C SER A 60 -13.64 -11.18 0.45
N VAL A 61 -13.82 -11.68 -0.77
CA VAL A 61 -13.03 -12.81 -1.32
C VAL A 61 -11.52 -12.52 -1.29
N TYR A 62 -11.11 -11.29 -1.57
CA TYR A 62 -9.70 -10.90 -1.50
C TYR A 62 -9.18 -10.95 -0.06
N ALA A 63 -9.94 -10.41 0.90
CA ALA A 63 -9.55 -10.44 2.30
C ALA A 63 -9.49 -11.87 2.87
N GLU A 64 -10.40 -12.75 2.46
CA GLU A 64 -10.37 -14.18 2.80
C GLU A 64 -9.11 -14.87 2.25
N MET A 65 -8.77 -14.61 0.98
CA MET A 65 -7.56 -15.15 0.36
C MET A 65 -6.29 -14.72 1.09
N VAL A 66 -6.19 -13.44 1.44
CA VAL A 66 -5.05 -12.92 2.23
C VAL A 66 -5.04 -13.55 3.63
N TRP A 67 -6.21 -13.71 4.26
CA TRP A 67 -6.31 -14.33 5.59
C TRP A 67 -5.82 -15.78 5.59
N GLU A 68 -6.21 -16.59 4.59
CA GLU A 68 -5.72 -17.95 4.44
C GLU A 68 -4.20 -17.99 4.18
N ALA A 69 -3.68 -17.11 3.33
CA ALA A 69 -2.23 -17.00 3.11
C ALA A 69 -1.47 -16.66 4.40
N ARG A 70 -2.02 -15.77 5.24
CA ARG A 70 -1.46 -15.42 6.55
C ARG A 70 -1.44 -16.60 7.51
N LYS A 71 -2.54 -17.35 7.58
CA LYS A 71 -2.67 -18.54 8.42
C LYS A 71 -1.67 -19.62 8.02
N LEU A 72 -1.56 -19.92 6.73
CA LEU A 72 -0.60 -20.89 6.18
C LEU A 72 0.85 -20.47 6.46
N LYS A 73 1.17 -19.19 6.32
CA LYS A 73 2.51 -18.68 6.63
C LYS A 73 2.83 -18.74 8.12
N ALA A 74 1.89 -18.35 8.97
CA ALA A 74 2.05 -18.45 10.42
C ALA A 74 2.29 -19.90 10.86
N ALA A 75 1.53 -20.85 10.32
CA ALA A 75 1.70 -22.27 10.62
C ALA A 75 3.06 -22.84 10.15
N SER A 76 3.57 -22.39 9.01
CA SER A 76 4.81 -22.92 8.42
C SER A 76 6.08 -22.22 8.89
N LYS A 77 6.03 -20.91 9.17
CA LYS A 77 7.20 -20.07 9.48
C LYS A 77 7.13 -19.36 10.83
N GLY A 78 6.07 -19.54 11.60
CA GLY A 78 5.91 -18.94 12.93
C GLY A 78 5.62 -17.44 12.94
N LYS A 79 5.51 -16.80 11.78
CA LYS A 79 5.17 -15.37 11.65
C LYS A 79 4.16 -15.16 10.52
N PRO A 80 3.02 -14.48 10.76
CA PRO A 80 2.07 -14.16 9.70
C PRO A 80 2.65 -13.11 8.74
N ILE A 81 2.00 -12.94 7.59
CA ILE A 81 2.30 -11.83 6.67
C ILE A 81 1.97 -10.51 7.38
N ASP A 82 2.88 -9.54 7.30
CA ASP A 82 2.62 -8.16 7.69
C ASP A 82 1.79 -7.48 6.59
N TRP A 83 0.50 -7.30 6.85
CA TRP A 83 -0.42 -6.71 5.87
C TRP A 83 -0.58 -5.22 6.11
N VAL A 84 -0.16 -4.43 5.13
CA VAL A 84 -0.19 -2.97 5.14
C VAL A 84 -1.18 -2.47 4.12
N LEU A 85 -2.17 -1.73 4.58
CA LEU A 85 -3.13 -1.07 3.73
C LEU A 85 -2.72 0.39 3.52
N MET A 86 -2.45 0.76 2.28
CA MET A 86 -2.01 2.10 1.90
C MET A 86 -3.21 2.93 1.45
N ARG A 87 -3.48 4.05 2.12
CA ARG A 87 -4.61 4.93 1.82
C ARG A 87 -4.22 6.08 0.88
N ASN A 88 -4.53 5.92 -0.40
CA ASN A 88 -4.34 6.95 -1.40
C ASN A 88 -5.40 8.05 -1.26
N ARG A 89 -4.96 9.30 -1.39
CA ARG A 89 -5.84 10.46 -1.23
C ARG A 89 -6.27 10.94 -2.61
N LEU A 90 -7.56 10.88 -2.84
CA LEU A 90 -8.20 11.63 -3.91
C LEU A 90 -8.35 13.09 -3.48
N SER A 91 -8.22 14.01 -4.46
CA SER A 91 -8.50 15.46 -4.36
C SER A 91 -9.78 15.73 -3.54
N PRO A 92 -9.94 16.88 -2.85
CA PRO A 92 -10.62 16.97 -1.56
C PRO A 92 -12.08 16.47 -1.61
N LEU A 93 -12.25 15.17 -1.35
CA LEU A 93 -13.50 14.61 -0.87
C LEU A 93 -13.82 15.27 0.48
N ASP A 94 -15.11 15.52 0.72
CA ASP A 94 -15.66 16.13 1.92
C ASP A 94 -14.94 15.64 3.19
N ALA A 95 -14.47 16.58 4.01
CA ALA A 95 -13.76 16.27 5.25
C ALA A 95 -14.57 15.35 6.18
N LYS A 96 -15.91 15.40 6.10
CA LYS A 96 -16.82 14.52 6.84
C LYS A 96 -16.74 13.06 6.37
N ASN A 97 -16.65 12.81 5.06
CA ASN A 97 -16.55 11.47 4.52
C ASN A 97 -15.18 10.85 4.83
N LYS A 98 -14.10 11.63 4.73
CA LYS A 98 -12.75 11.16 5.09
C LYS A 98 -12.63 10.69 6.54
N ARG A 99 -13.31 11.37 7.47
CA ARG A 99 -13.36 10.96 8.89
C ARG A 99 -14.12 9.64 9.06
N ARG A 100 -15.35 9.56 8.53
CA ARG A 100 -16.16 8.33 8.59
C ARG A 100 -15.42 7.11 8.02
N VAL A 101 -14.80 7.30 6.87
CA VAL A 101 -13.96 6.28 6.23
C VAL A 101 -12.78 5.88 7.11
N GLY A 102 -12.08 6.86 7.69
CA GLY A 102 -10.97 6.61 8.59
C GLY A 102 -11.38 5.78 9.82
N ASP A 103 -12.52 6.10 10.43
CA ASP A 103 -13.03 5.41 11.62
C ASP A 103 -13.47 3.97 11.29
N ALA A 104 -14.20 3.78 10.19
CA ALA A 104 -14.61 2.46 9.72
C ALA A 104 -13.38 1.58 9.40
N LEU A 105 -12.36 2.17 8.78
CA LEU A 105 -11.14 1.45 8.44
C LEU A 105 -10.31 1.10 9.68
N ALA A 106 -10.26 1.97 10.69
CA ALA A 106 -9.61 1.65 11.95
C ALA A 106 -10.29 0.47 12.67
N ALA A 107 -11.63 0.41 12.63
CA ALA A 107 -12.38 -0.73 13.15
C ALA A 107 -12.09 -2.02 12.35
N LEU A 108 -12.05 -1.92 11.02
CA LEU A 108 -11.74 -3.04 10.13
C LEU A 108 -10.32 -3.58 10.34
N ALA A 109 -9.34 -2.67 10.53
CA ALA A 109 -7.95 -3.01 10.77
C ALA A 109 -7.77 -3.91 12.00
N GLN A 110 -8.49 -3.64 13.08
CA GLN A 110 -8.47 -4.49 14.29
C GLN A 110 -9.07 -5.87 14.05
N ARG A 111 -10.14 -5.96 13.24
CA ARG A 111 -10.86 -7.21 12.98
C ARG A 111 -10.15 -8.12 11.99
N ILE A 112 -9.57 -7.56 10.92
CA ILE A 112 -8.88 -8.33 9.86
C ILE A 112 -7.37 -8.46 10.16
N GLY A 113 -6.82 -7.57 10.98
CA GLY A 113 -5.44 -7.61 11.44
C GLY A 113 -4.43 -7.06 10.43
N PHE A 114 -4.79 -6.03 9.67
CA PHE A 114 -3.85 -5.24 8.88
C PHE A 114 -3.54 -3.92 9.60
N ARG A 115 -2.48 -3.24 9.19
CA ARG A 115 -2.14 -1.89 9.65
C ARG A 115 -2.27 -0.89 8.52
N VAL A 116 -2.65 0.33 8.86
CA VAL A 116 -2.87 1.40 7.89
C VAL A 116 -1.59 2.23 7.72
N ALA A 117 -1.23 2.55 6.48
CA ALA A 117 -0.15 3.44 6.11
C ALA A 117 -0.68 4.63 5.29
N PRO A 118 -0.02 5.81 5.36
CA PRO A 118 -0.32 6.89 4.44
C PRO A 118 0.00 6.45 3.01
N GLY A 119 -0.89 6.75 2.07
CA GLY A 119 -0.63 6.57 0.65
C GLY A 119 -0.20 7.83 -0.06
N LEU A 120 -0.19 7.75 -1.38
CA LEU A 120 0.21 8.83 -2.26
C LEU A 120 -1.05 9.57 -2.72
N SER A 121 -0.95 10.89 -2.84
CA SER A 121 -2.02 11.68 -3.46
C SER A 121 -1.95 11.51 -4.98
N GLU A 122 -3.08 11.42 -5.66
CA GLU A 122 -3.08 11.40 -7.12
C GLU A 122 -2.53 12.71 -7.69
N ARG A 123 -1.53 12.60 -8.58
CA ARG A 123 -0.86 13.76 -9.19
C ARG A 123 -0.52 13.46 -10.65
N VAL A 124 -0.62 14.48 -11.51
CA VAL A 124 -0.30 14.38 -12.95
C VAL A 124 1.17 14.00 -13.17
N ILE A 125 2.07 14.44 -12.28
CA ILE A 125 3.53 14.19 -12.35
C ILE A 125 3.86 12.69 -12.49
N TYR A 126 3.07 11.79 -11.89
CA TYR A 126 3.33 10.35 -11.99
C TYR A 126 3.13 9.83 -13.42
N ARG A 127 2.18 10.40 -14.18
CA ARG A 127 1.97 10.03 -15.58
C ARG A 127 3.08 10.52 -16.49
N GLU A 128 3.59 11.73 -16.24
CA GLU A 128 4.71 12.32 -16.99
C GLU A 128 6.01 11.54 -16.74
N MET A 129 6.29 11.18 -15.48
CA MET A 129 7.44 10.35 -15.12
C MET A 129 7.32 8.93 -15.68
N PHE A 130 6.11 8.34 -15.66
CA PHE A 130 5.86 7.01 -16.18
C PHE A 130 6.24 6.88 -17.66
N THR A 131 5.88 7.86 -18.50
CA THR A 131 6.27 7.82 -19.93
C THR A 131 7.77 7.94 -20.15
N ALA A 132 8.50 8.52 -19.19
CA ALA A 132 9.95 8.64 -19.20
C ALA A 132 10.67 7.48 -18.49
N GLY A 133 9.95 6.56 -17.84
CA GLY A 133 10.54 5.52 -17.00
C GLY A 133 11.25 6.05 -15.74
N LEU A 134 10.85 7.24 -15.26
CA LEU A 134 11.44 7.92 -14.10
C LEU A 134 10.59 7.73 -12.84
N THR A 135 11.21 7.94 -11.69
CA THR A 135 10.56 7.99 -10.37
C THR A 135 10.84 9.33 -9.66
N LEU A 136 10.15 9.58 -8.54
CA LEU A 136 10.39 10.77 -7.71
C LEU A 136 11.82 10.89 -7.18
N LEU A 137 12.52 9.75 -7.08
CA LEU A 137 13.91 9.67 -6.60
C LEU A 137 14.92 10.02 -7.70
N ASP A 138 14.55 9.86 -8.97
CA ASP A 138 15.44 10.14 -10.11
C ASP A 138 15.44 11.63 -10.48
N LEU A 139 14.41 12.36 -10.06
CA LEU A 139 14.37 13.81 -10.20
C LEU A 139 15.44 14.42 -9.27
N THR A 140 16.64 14.70 -9.73
CA THR A 140 17.61 15.48 -8.96
C THR A 140 17.63 16.92 -9.47
N ASP A 141 18.08 17.87 -8.65
CA ASP A 141 18.26 19.27 -9.06
C ASP A 141 19.16 19.41 -10.31
N GLU A 142 20.01 18.42 -10.58
CA GLU A 142 20.92 18.37 -11.73
C GLU A 142 20.31 17.69 -12.98
N GLY A 143 19.29 16.83 -12.82
CA GLY A 143 18.69 16.04 -13.90
C GLY A 143 17.32 16.54 -14.38
N ALA A 144 16.63 17.35 -13.59
CA ALA A 144 15.32 17.89 -13.96
C ALA A 144 15.49 19.15 -14.82
N SER A 145 15.34 19.01 -16.13
CA SER A 145 15.16 20.15 -17.06
C SER A 145 13.87 20.96 -16.81
N ALA A 146 13.09 20.60 -15.78
CA ALA A 146 11.86 21.26 -15.35
C ALA A 146 12.00 21.75 -13.90
N SER A 147 11.63 23.00 -13.65
CA SER A 147 11.59 23.60 -12.31
C SER A 147 10.85 22.70 -11.32
N PHE A 148 11.48 22.37 -10.18
CA PHE A 148 10.81 21.66 -9.09
C PHE A 148 9.55 22.42 -8.66
N THR A 149 8.39 21.82 -8.94
CA THR A 149 7.12 22.37 -8.46
C THR A 149 6.85 21.95 -7.02
N MET A 150 6.05 22.72 -6.27
CA MET A 150 5.59 22.35 -4.93
C MET A 150 4.91 20.97 -4.88
N SER A 151 4.35 20.51 -6.02
CA SER A 151 3.75 19.17 -6.13
C SER A 151 4.79 18.06 -5.95
N HIS A 152 6.01 18.23 -6.47
CA HIS A 152 7.10 17.26 -6.33
C HIS A 152 7.56 17.16 -4.88
N VAL A 153 7.73 18.30 -4.21
CA VAL A 153 8.12 18.36 -2.80
C VAL A 153 7.11 17.62 -1.93
N ALA A 154 5.81 17.88 -2.14
CA ALA A 154 4.75 17.19 -1.41
C ALA A 154 4.72 15.67 -1.70
N ALA A 155 4.91 15.27 -2.96
CA ALA A 155 4.95 13.86 -3.34
C ALA A 155 6.13 13.10 -2.70
N ARG A 156 7.30 13.74 -2.59
CA ARG A 156 8.45 13.18 -1.85
C ARG A 156 8.17 13.01 -0.37
N GLN A 157 7.54 14.00 0.25
CA GLN A 157 7.18 13.90 1.66
C GLN A 157 6.18 12.75 1.89
N GLU A 158 5.17 12.61 1.02
CA GLU A 158 4.23 11.48 1.08
C GLU A 158 4.94 10.12 0.92
N LEU A 159 5.89 10.02 -0.02
CA LEU A 159 6.71 8.82 -0.20
C LEU A 159 7.56 8.51 1.05
N ARG A 160 8.14 9.54 1.67
CA ARG A 160 8.92 9.40 2.92
C ARG A 160 8.07 8.84 4.04
N ASP A 161 6.88 9.40 4.23
CA ASP A 161 5.95 8.94 5.26
C ASP A 161 5.52 7.48 5.03
N LEU A 162 5.30 7.09 3.76
CA LEU A 162 5.01 5.70 3.39
C LEU A 162 6.20 4.77 3.71
N MET A 163 7.42 5.14 3.31
CA MET A 163 8.61 4.32 3.55
C MET A 163 8.86 4.09 5.04
N LEU A 164 8.67 5.12 5.86
CA LEU A 164 8.75 5.00 7.33
C LEU A 164 7.64 4.09 7.87
N ALA A 165 6.43 4.19 7.35
CA ALA A 165 5.33 3.35 7.75
C ALA A 165 5.55 1.88 7.37
N LEU A 166 6.21 1.57 6.25
CA LEU A 166 6.39 0.18 5.78
C LEU A 166 7.29 -0.67 6.69
N LYS A 167 8.18 -0.07 7.50
CA LYS A 167 9.02 -0.82 8.47
C LYS A 167 9.80 -1.97 7.83
N LEU A 168 10.37 -1.72 6.64
CA LEU A 168 11.07 -2.75 5.89
C LEU A 168 12.40 -3.09 6.59
N PRO A 169 12.66 -4.36 6.98
CA PRO A 169 13.75 -4.73 7.87
C PRO A 169 15.16 -4.29 7.46
N LYS A 170 15.38 -4.07 6.15
CA LYS A 170 16.69 -3.67 5.60
C LYS A 170 16.81 -2.16 5.32
N ILE A 171 15.74 -1.40 5.54
CA ILE A 171 15.67 0.04 5.29
C ILE A 171 15.64 0.82 6.62
N GLU A 172 15.21 0.20 7.73
CA GLU A 172 15.08 0.83 9.06
C GLU A 172 16.37 1.43 9.66
N GLY A 173 17.55 1.21 9.05
CA GLY A 173 18.83 1.79 9.47
C GLY A 173 19.51 2.71 8.44
N SER A 174 18.91 2.93 7.27
CA SER A 174 19.54 3.73 6.23
C SER A 174 19.18 5.21 6.39
N ALA A 175 20.16 6.03 6.77
CA ALA A 175 20.12 7.48 6.54
C ALA A 175 19.98 7.85 5.04
N ALA A 176 20.04 6.85 4.15
CA ALA A 176 20.00 6.97 2.70
C ALA A 176 18.67 6.49 2.09
N ILE A 177 17.52 6.85 2.69
CA ILE A 177 16.33 7.03 1.83
C ILE A 177 16.54 8.42 1.21
N GLY A 178 17.06 8.46 -0.02
CA GLY A 178 17.55 9.65 -0.73
C GLY A 178 16.47 10.71 -0.97
N PHE A 179 16.05 11.36 0.10
CA PHE A 179 15.20 12.55 0.13
C PHE A 179 16.04 13.79 0.36
#